data_AF-A0A2V6WNV1-F1
#
_entry.id   AF-A0A2V6WNV1-F1
#
_cell.length_a   1.000
_cell.length_b   1.000
_cell.length_c   1.000
_cell.angle_alpha   90.00
_cell.angle_beta   90.00
_cell.angle_gamma   90.00
#
_symmetry.space_group_name_H-M   'P 1'
#
loop_
_entity.id
_entity.type
_entity.pdbx_description
1 polymer ?
#
loop_
_entity_poly.entity_id
_entity_poly.type
_entity_poly.pdbx_seq_one_letter_code
_entity_poly.pdbx_strand_id
1 'polypeptide(L)' 'MVKYRVTGAAMLALALAVAVPAAPLTIGQPAAEIAGTSWINSPPLTLAALRGRVVLIDFWTHG' A
#
# COMPACT_ATOMS: atom_id res chain seq x y z
N MET A 1 -37.87 31.62 -0.59
CA MET A 1 -36.74 31.12 -1.41
C MET A 1 -35.47 31.24 -0.56
N VAL A 2 -35.14 30.19 0.24
CA VAL A 2 -34.02 30.21 1.20
C VAL A 2 -32.78 29.62 0.52
N LYS A 3 -31.72 30.42 0.36
CA LYS A 3 -30.43 30.00 -0.22
C LYS A 3 -29.57 29.34 0.85
N TYR A 4 -29.37 28.03 0.74
CA TYR A 4 -28.40 27.27 1.54
C TYR A 4 -26.97 27.67 1.15
N ARG A 5 -26.20 28.24 2.09
CA ARG A 5 -24.76 28.54 1.89
C ARG A 5 -23.94 28.33 3.16
N VAL A 6 -23.90 27.13 3.73
CA VAL A 6 -22.85 26.78 4.72
C VAL A 6 -22.53 25.28 4.67
N THR A 7 -21.82 24.83 3.63
CA THR A 7 -21.26 23.47 3.53
C THR A 7 -19.81 23.46 3.02
N GLY A 8 -19.12 24.61 3.03
CA GLY A 8 -17.76 24.72 2.49
C GLY A 8 -16.63 24.41 3.49
N ALA A 9 -16.85 24.56 4.79
CA ALA A 9 -15.76 24.53 5.77
C ALA A 9 -15.39 23.12 6.28
N ALA A 10 -16.30 22.15 6.20
CA ALA A 10 -16.07 20.81 6.76
C ALA A 10 -15.18 19.92 5.86
N MET A 11 -15.08 20.20 4.56
CA MET A 11 -14.24 19.40 3.65
C MET A 11 -12.75 19.78 3.69
N LEU A 12 -12.41 20.95 4.23
CA LEU A 12 -11.01 21.43 4.21
C LEU A 12 -10.13 20.80 5.32
N ALA A 13 -10.72 20.02 6.24
CA ALA A 13 -9.97 19.37 7.32
C ALA A 13 -9.47 17.95 6.97
N LEU A 14 -9.90 17.35 5.86
CA LEU A 14 -9.51 15.98 5.45
C LEU A 14 -8.33 15.96 4.45
N ALA A 15 -7.74 17.12 4.13
CA ALA A 15 -6.64 17.23 3.17
C ALA A 15 -5.24 17.16 3.83
N LEU A 16 -5.13 16.72 5.08
CA LEU A 16 -3.87 16.21 5.62
C LEU A 16 -3.66 14.82 5.01
N ALA A 17 -3.17 14.80 3.77
CA ALA A 17 -2.60 13.62 3.16
C ALA A 17 -1.54 13.07 4.13
N VAL A 18 -1.87 11.98 4.81
CA VAL A 18 -0.89 11.16 5.52
C VAL A 18 -0.03 10.55 4.42
N ALA A 19 1.03 11.26 4.03
CA ALA A 19 2.13 10.64 3.34
C ALA A 19 2.73 9.65 4.33
N VAL A 20 2.34 8.37 4.23
CA VAL A 20 2.99 7.30 4.99
C VAL A 20 4.40 7.21 4.41
N PRO A 21 5.44 7.64 5.14
CA PRO A 21 6.79 7.53 4.61
C PRO A 21 7.07 6.04 4.39
N ALA A 22 7.61 5.69 3.22
CA ALA A 22 8.10 4.34 2.98
C ALA A 22 9.18 4.04 4.03
N ALA A 23 8.94 3.03 4.87
CA ALA A 23 9.92 2.63 5.87
C ALA A 23 11.21 2.19 5.14
N PRO A 24 12.39 2.61 5.62
CA PRO A 24 13.65 2.20 5.00
C PRO A 24 13.83 0.69 5.12
N LEU A 25 14.15 0.03 4.00
CA LEU A 25 14.47 -1.39 3.99
C LEU A 25 15.79 -1.59 4.74
N THR A 26 15.72 -2.25 5.90
CA THR A 26 16.89 -2.48 6.75
C THR A 26 17.23 -3.97 6.77
N ILE A 27 18.51 -4.28 6.55
CA ILE A 27 19.00 -5.66 6.63
C ILE A 27 18.79 -6.20 8.05
N GLY A 28 18.29 -7.43 8.15
CA GLY A 28 18.01 -8.09 9.43
C GLY A 28 16.61 -7.81 9.98
N GLN A 29 15.82 -6.93 9.36
CA GLN A 29 14.40 -6.81 9.65
C GLN A 29 13.57 -7.76 8.75
N PRO A 30 12.49 -8.35 9.27
CA PRO A 30 11.55 -9.11 8.44
C PRO A 30 10.97 -8.23 7.32
N ALA A 31 10.88 -8.78 6.12
CA ALA A 31 10.16 -8.13 5.03
C ALA A 31 8.65 -8.03 5.34
N ALA A 32 8.03 -6.95 4.88
CA ALA A 32 6.57 -6.78 4.98
C ALA A 32 5.84 -7.83 4.12
N GLU A 33 4.69 -8.29 4.59
CA GLU A 33 3.91 -9.31 3.87
C GLU A 33 3.36 -8.78 2.54
N ILE A 34 3.19 -9.68 1.57
CA ILE A 34 2.65 -9.34 0.25
C ILE A 34 1.14 -9.20 0.36
N ALA A 35 0.63 -7.98 0.15
CA ALA A 35 -0.81 -7.66 0.23
C ALA A 35 -1.56 -7.78 -1.12
N GLY A 36 -0.94 -8.39 -2.14
CA GLY A 36 -1.53 -8.52 -3.48
C GLY A 36 -2.66 -9.57 -3.53
N THR A 37 -3.77 -9.23 -4.19
CA THR A 37 -4.95 -10.12 -4.31
C THR A 37 -5.03 -10.85 -5.64
N SER A 38 -4.50 -10.27 -6.72
CA SER A 38 -4.46 -10.88 -8.04
C SER A 38 -3.09 -11.49 -8.29
N TRP A 39 -3.07 -12.80 -8.54
CA TRP A 39 -1.85 -13.57 -8.77
C TRP A 39 -1.88 -14.16 -10.17
N ILE A 40 -0.74 -14.05 -10.86
CA ILE A 40 -0.52 -14.66 -12.17
C ILE A 40 0.51 -15.79 -12.02
N ASN A 41 0.37 -16.86 -12.80
CA ASN A 41 1.27 -18.02 -12.83
C ASN A 41 1.40 -18.83 -11.53
N SER A 42 0.63 -18.51 -10.48
CA SER A 42 0.62 -19.25 -9.22
C SER A 42 -0.63 -18.95 -8.38
N PRO A 43 -1.00 -19.83 -7.43
CA PRO A 43 -1.83 -19.45 -6.30
C PRO A 43 -1.15 -18.37 -5.44
N PRO A 44 -1.89 -17.69 -4.54
CA PRO A 44 -1.31 -16.70 -3.64
C PRO A 44 -0.12 -17.22 -2.82
N LEU A 45 0.95 -16.43 -2.74
CA LEU A 45 2.15 -16.74 -1.96
C LEU A 45 2.22 -15.88 -0.69
N THR A 46 2.79 -16.46 0.37
CA THR A 46 3.13 -15.75 1.61
C THR A 46 4.62 -15.82 1.85
N LEU A 47 5.20 -14.79 2.46
CA LEU A 47 6.63 -14.80 2.81
C LEU A 47 6.99 -15.94 3.78
N ALA A 48 6.05 -16.35 4.64
CA ALA A 48 6.23 -17.48 5.54
C ALA A 48 6.45 -18.80 4.78
N ALA A 49 5.67 -19.05 3.72
CA ALA A 49 5.79 -20.25 2.90
C ALA A 49 7.07 -20.28 2.05
N LEU A 50 7.68 -19.12 1.80
CA LEU A 50 8.89 -18.96 1.00
C LEU A 50 10.19 -18.97 1.81
N ARG A 51 10.13 -19.16 3.14
CA ARG A 51 11.34 -19.24 3.97
C ARG A 51 12.29 -20.35 3.49
N GLY A 52 13.59 -20.06 3.59
CA GLY A 52 14.65 -20.93 3.07
C GLY A 52 14.95 -20.72 1.58
N ARG A 53 14.21 -19.83 0.90
CA ARG A 53 14.49 -19.39 -0.47
C ARG A 53 14.91 -17.92 -0.49
N VAL A 54 15.74 -17.57 -1.47
CA VAL A 54 15.97 -16.16 -1.82
C VAL A 54 14.80 -15.69 -2.67
N VAL A 55 14.14 -14.61 -2.24
CA VAL A 55 12.95 -14.05 -2.89
C VAL A 55 13.28 -12.65 -3.41
N LEU A 56 12.99 -12.39 -4.69
CA LEU A 56 13.09 -11.08 -5.31
C LEU A 56 11.69 -10.51 -5.52
N ILE A 57 11.49 -9.25 -5.11
CA ILE A 57 10.28 -8.49 -5.38
C ILE A 57 10.66 -7.38 -6.36
N ASP A 58 9.99 -7.33 -7.51
CA ASP A 58 10.21 -6.33 -8.54
C ASP A 58 8.89 -5.62 -8.87
N PHE A 59 8.92 -4.29 -8.87
CA PHE A 59 7.75 -3.43 -9.12
C PHE A 59 7.82 -2.90 -10.54
N TRP A 60 6.84 -3.25 -11.37
CA TRP A 60 6.82 -2.92 -12.78
C TRP A 60 5.42 -2.57 -13.27
N THR A 61 5.34 -1.89 -14.41
CA THR A 61 4.10 -1.58 -15.11
C THR A 61 4.13 -2.20 -16.50
N HIS A 62 2.97 -2.65 -16.99
CA HIS A 62 2.81 -2.97 -18.41
C HIS A 62 2.70 -1.61 -19.12
N GLY A 63 3.63 -1.33 -20.04
CA GLY A 63 3.69 -0.04 -20.75
C GLY A 63 2.46 0.29 -21.57
#